data_AF-A0A395RFQ5-F1
#
_entry.id   AF-A0A395RFQ5-F1
#
_cell.length_a   1.000
_cell.length_b   1.000
_cell.length_c   1.000
_cell.angle_alpha   90.00
_cell.angle_beta   90.00
_cell.angle_gamma   90.00
#
_symmetry.space_group_name_H-M   'P 1'
#
loop_
_entity.id
_entity.type
_entity.pdbx_description
1 polymer ?
#
loop_
_entity_poly.entity_id
_entity_poly.type
_entity_poly.pdbx_seq_one_letter_code
_entity_poly.pdbx_strand_id
1 'polypeptide(L)'
;MASLGAPSKKHKVTIVGSGNWGSTIAKIVAENTRSNKELFEEDVQMWVYEEDVTIPKESKLYDEANGDAPQKLTEVINKHHENVKYLPGIPLPTNLIANPDIRDAVKDSTILVFNLPHQFIANVCKQINGHILPFARGISCIKGVNVTDTDISLFSEWIGDGLGIYCGALSGANLAREIAEEKWSETTIAYDPPALDNSRAPTPRSGSPNPTIGELPESHYKDVRGRTSKTKLTAMPAEYPPLDQDCFRTLFHRPYFHVQMVADVAGVSLSGALKNVVALAAGFVDGRGWGDNAKAAIMRVGLMEMVKFGKEFFGETVHTATFTESSAGVADLITSCSGGRNFRCAKMAVQKGISVQEVEKQELNGQKIQGTTTAEEVNSFLKARGLESEYPLFTAVNAILNGEAQVDDIPTLIQDS
;
A
#
# COMPACT_ATOMS: atom_id res chain seq x y z
N MET A 1 -30.55 29.96 -2.17
CA MET A 1 -29.16 30.26 -1.77
C MET A 1 -28.94 29.67 -0.38
N ALA A 2 -28.42 28.45 -0.31
CA ALA A 2 -27.99 27.88 0.96
C ALA A 2 -26.63 28.49 1.30
N SER A 3 -26.47 29.07 2.49
CA SER A 3 -25.15 29.50 2.96
C SER A 3 -24.25 28.27 3.03
N LEU A 4 -23.04 28.35 2.48
CA LEU A 4 -21.95 27.42 2.74
C LEU A 4 -21.61 27.49 4.24
N GLY A 5 -22.35 26.75 5.05
CA GLY A 5 -22.02 26.52 6.46
C GLY A 5 -20.79 25.64 6.55
N ALA A 6 -20.01 25.79 7.63
CA ALA A 6 -18.94 24.84 7.95
C ALA A 6 -19.51 23.41 8.01
N PRO A 7 -18.73 22.37 7.63
CA PRO A 7 -19.16 20.99 7.73
C PRO A 7 -19.68 20.68 9.14
N SER A 8 -20.84 20.03 9.23
CA SER A 8 -21.47 19.69 10.52
C SER A 8 -21.12 18.28 11.01
N LYS A 9 -20.51 17.45 10.16
CA LYS A 9 -20.04 16.10 10.48
C LYS A 9 -18.52 16.00 10.28
N LYS A 10 -17.93 14.95 10.83
CA LYS A 10 -16.50 14.68 10.79
C LYS A 10 -16.27 13.28 10.24
N HIS A 11 -15.11 13.05 9.67
CA HIS A 11 -14.75 11.74 9.13
C HIS A 11 -14.38 10.76 10.23
N LYS A 12 -15.06 9.62 10.24
CA LYS A 12 -14.65 8.45 11.02
C LYS A 12 -13.70 7.59 10.19
N VAL A 13 -12.61 7.14 10.82
CA VAL A 13 -11.51 6.42 10.15
C VAL A 13 -11.35 5.02 10.73
N THR A 14 -11.25 4.03 9.85
CA THR A 14 -10.94 2.64 10.23
C THR A 14 -9.72 2.13 9.49
N ILE A 15 -8.78 1.57 10.24
CA ILE A 15 -7.64 0.81 9.72
C ILE A 15 -8.06 -0.66 9.62
N VAL A 16 -8.10 -1.18 8.40
CA VAL A 16 -8.41 -2.57 8.11
C VAL A 16 -7.08 -3.33 8.06
N GLY A 17 -6.63 -3.80 9.22
CA GLY A 17 -5.41 -4.60 9.38
C GLY A 17 -4.52 -4.12 10.53
N SER A 18 -3.93 -5.08 11.24
CA SER A 18 -3.21 -4.86 12.52
C SER A 18 -1.79 -5.44 12.56
N GLY A 19 -1.23 -5.78 11.39
CA GLY A 19 0.16 -6.21 11.30
C GLY A 19 1.15 -5.07 11.63
N ASN A 20 2.45 -5.32 11.48
CA ASN A 20 3.51 -4.35 11.78
C ASN A 20 3.25 -2.97 11.15
N TRP A 21 3.05 -2.93 9.83
CA TRP A 21 2.72 -1.67 9.14
C TRP A 21 1.31 -1.15 9.46
N GLY A 22 0.37 -2.03 9.83
CA GLY A 22 -1.01 -1.68 10.17
C GLY A 22 -1.08 -0.90 11.47
N SER A 23 -0.36 -1.35 12.48
CA SER A 23 -0.22 -0.62 13.75
C SER A 23 0.58 0.67 13.59
N THR A 24 1.63 0.70 12.75
CA THR A 24 2.38 1.95 12.49
C THR A 24 1.49 3.01 11.82
N ILE A 25 0.74 2.66 10.78
CA ILE A 25 -0.13 3.62 10.10
C ILE A 25 -1.30 4.03 11.00
N ALA A 26 -1.81 3.10 11.81
CA ALA A 26 -2.84 3.38 12.80
C ALA A 26 -2.38 4.38 13.87
N LYS A 27 -1.13 4.28 14.34
CA LYS A 27 -0.51 5.29 15.23
C LYS A 27 -0.53 6.68 14.60
N ILE A 28 -0.04 6.81 13.37
CA ILE A 28 -0.01 8.10 12.63
C ILE A 28 -1.42 8.68 12.48
N VAL A 29 -2.37 7.86 12.05
CA VAL A 29 -3.76 8.27 11.83
C VAL A 29 -4.41 8.68 13.16
N ALA A 30 -4.20 7.93 14.24
CA ALA A 30 -4.74 8.28 15.55
C ALA A 30 -4.14 9.58 16.13
N GLU A 31 -2.85 9.86 15.89
CA GLU A 31 -2.26 11.15 16.25
C GLU A 31 -2.91 12.33 15.51
N ASN A 32 -3.07 12.20 14.19
CA ASN A 32 -3.60 13.28 13.37
C ASN A 32 -5.10 13.51 13.56
N THR A 33 -5.90 12.46 13.76
CA THR A 33 -7.33 12.59 14.07
C THR A 33 -7.56 13.32 15.39
N ARG A 34 -6.73 13.05 16.41
CA ARG A 34 -6.73 13.80 17.68
C ARG A 34 -6.37 15.28 17.50
N SER A 35 -5.44 15.60 16.61
CA SER A 35 -4.99 16.97 16.37
C SER A 35 -5.89 17.80 15.44
N ASN A 36 -6.72 17.16 14.60
CA ASN A 36 -7.52 17.83 13.57
C ASN A 36 -9.03 17.54 13.75
N LYS A 37 -9.56 17.98 14.90
CA LYS A 37 -10.94 17.69 15.37
C LYS A 37 -12.03 18.36 14.54
N GLU A 38 -11.68 19.26 13.65
CA GLU A 38 -12.58 19.88 12.68
C GLU A 38 -12.84 18.99 11.47
N LEU A 39 -11.90 18.08 11.15
CA LEU A 39 -12.02 17.16 10.02
C LEU A 39 -12.41 15.75 10.44
N PHE A 40 -11.89 15.27 11.57
CA PHE A 40 -12.00 13.86 11.95
C PHE A 40 -12.64 13.65 13.32
N GLU A 41 -13.33 12.52 13.47
CA GLU A 41 -13.63 11.98 14.80
C GLU A 41 -12.32 11.59 15.49
N GLU A 42 -12.25 11.77 16.81
CA GLU A 42 -11.01 11.50 17.55
C GLU A 42 -10.67 10.02 17.58
N ASP A 43 -11.67 9.14 17.76
CA ASP A 43 -11.42 7.70 17.86
C ASP A 43 -11.19 7.08 16.48
N VAL A 44 -10.16 6.24 16.40
CA VAL A 44 -9.81 5.47 15.22
C VAL A 44 -10.02 3.99 15.52
N GLN A 45 -10.79 3.32 14.67
CA GLN A 45 -10.95 1.86 14.77
C GLN A 45 -9.78 1.17 14.06
N MET A 46 -9.23 0.12 14.65
CA MET A 46 -8.29 -0.78 14.00
C MET A 46 -8.85 -2.19 14.09
N TRP A 47 -9.18 -2.76 12.93
CA TRP A 47 -9.58 -4.15 12.88
C TRP A 47 -8.36 -5.05 13.15
N VAL A 48 -8.49 -5.90 14.15
CA VAL A 48 -7.47 -6.88 14.55
C VAL A 48 -8.09 -8.26 14.38
N TYR A 49 -7.45 -9.13 13.58
CA TYR A 49 -7.84 -10.54 13.57
C TYR A 49 -7.55 -11.12 14.96
N GLU A 50 -8.57 -11.64 15.64
CA GLU A 50 -8.44 -12.03 17.04
C GLU A 50 -7.51 -13.23 17.20
N GLU A 51 -6.55 -13.10 18.11
CA GLU A 51 -5.57 -14.11 18.41
C GLU A 51 -5.31 -14.15 19.92
N ASP A 52 -5.00 -15.34 20.42
CA ASP A 52 -4.55 -15.50 21.80
C ASP A 52 -3.04 -15.24 21.86
N VAL A 53 -2.62 -14.36 22.76
CA VAL A 53 -1.22 -14.00 22.99
C VAL A 53 -0.84 -14.21 24.44
N THR A 54 0.37 -14.69 24.67
CA THR A 54 0.98 -14.77 26.01
C THR A 54 2.04 -13.69 26.10
N ILE A 55 1.96 -12.86 27.14
CA ILE A 55 2.96 -11.83 27.41
C ILE A 55 4.15 -12.50 28.13
N PRO A 56 5.38 -12.43 27.59
CA PRO A 56 6.55 -13.03 28.25
C PRO A 56 6.86 -12.38 29.60
N LYS A 57 7.43 -13.13 30.54
CA LYS A 57 7.81 -12.64 31.89
C LYS A 57 8.81 -11.49 31.86
N GLU A 58 9.60 -11.41 30.79
CA GLU A 58 10.58 -10.37 30.53
C GLU A 58 9.93 -9.07 30.02
N SER A 59 8.67 -9.12 29.59
CA SER A 59 7.94 -7.94 29.13
C SER A 59 7.55 -7.05 30.29
N LYS A 60 7.67 -5.73 30.10
CA LYS A 60 7.18 -4.72 31.06
C LYS A 60 5.67 -4.76 31.25
N LEU A 61 4.94 -5.42 30.35
CA LEU A 61 3.49 -5.56 30.38
C LEU A 61 3.03 -6.87 31.05
N TYR A 62 3.95 -7.69 31.55
CA TYR A 62 3.62 -8.92 32.26
C TYR A 62 2.87 -8.62 33.55
N ASP A 63 1.81 -9.39 33.81
CA ASP A 63 0.97 -9.29 35.00
C ASP A 63 1.01 -10.64 35.73
N GLU A 64 1.59 -10.65 36.94
CA GLU A 64 1.69 -11.87 37.75
C GLU A 64 0.33 -12.52 38.03
N ALA A 65 -0.76 -11.73 38.07
CA ALA A 65 -2.10 -12.25 38.26
C ALA A 65 -2.61 -13.05 37.05
N ASN A 66 -2.19 -12.68 35.84
CA ASN A 66 -2.54 -13.38 34.61
C ASN A 66 -1.57 -14.52 34.29
N GLY A 67 -0.34 -14.46 34.81
CA GLY A 67 0.67 -15.50 34.59
C GLY A 67 0.97 -15.70 33.10
N ASP A 68 1.13 -16.96 32.70
CA ASP A 68 1.33 -17.37 31.30
C ASP A 68 0.00 -17.64 30.56
N ALA A 69 -1.14 -17.20 31.11
CA ALA A 69 -2.45 -17.42 30.51
C ALA A 69 -2.59 -16.66 29.17
N PRO A 70 -3.15 -17.31 28.12
CA PRO A 70 -3.42 -16.62 26.87
C PRO A 70 -4.47 -15.52 27.05
N GLN A 71 -4.20 -14.34 26.50
CA GLN A 71 -5.08 -13.16 26.51
C GLN A 71 -5.47 -12.78 25.09
N LYS A 72 -6.64 -12.18 24.90
CA LYS A 72 -7.07 -11.67 23.60
C LYS A 72 -6.20 -10.50 23.18
N LEU A 73 -5.65 -10.55 21.96
CA LEU A 73 -4.77 -9.51 21.45
C LEU A 73 -5.45 -8.14 21.42
N THR A 74 -6.75 -8.08 21.09
CA THR A 74 -7.52 -6.83 21.13
C THR A 74 -7.60 -6.21 22.53
N GLU A 75 -7.86 -7.02 23.55
CA GLU A 75 -7.89 -6.59 24.95
C GLU A 75 -6.52 -6.10 25.41
N VAL A 76 -5.45 -6.81 25.05
CA VAL A 76 -4.07 -6.40 25.35
C VAL A 76 -3.75 -5.06 24.70
N ILE A 77 -4.09 -4.87 23.42
CA ILE A 77 -3.87 -3.60 22.72
C ILE A 77 -4.67 -2.47 23.37
N ASN A 78 -5.95 -2.69 23.69
CA ASN A 78 -6.78 -1.65 24.28
C ASN A 78 -6.38 -1.29 25.72
N LYS A 79 -5.88 -2.26 26.50
CA LYS A 79 -5.44 -2.05 27.89
C LYS A 79 -4.07 -1.39 27.96
N HIS A 80 -3.12 -1.88 27.17
CA HIS A 80 -1.71 -1.47 27.26
C HIS A 80 -1.31 -0.45 26.19
N HIS A 81 -2.16 -0.22 25.20
CA HIS A 81 -1.87 0.60 24.02
C HIS A 81 -0.57 0.18 23.34
N GLU A 82 -0.39 -1.12 23.16
CA GLU A 82 0.76 -1.71 22.47
C GLU A 82 0.34 -2.98 21.72
N ASN A 83 0.76 -3.11 20.47
CA ASN A 83 0.60 -4.37 19.73
C ASN A 83 1.80 -5.27 20.00
N VAL A 84 1.75 -6.00 21.12
CA VAL A 84 2.84 -6.83 21.65
C VAL A 84 3.34 -7.90 20.68
N LYS A 85 2.51 -8.30 19.71
CA LYS A 85 2.86 -9.33 18.73
C LYS A 85 3.51 -8.76 17.48
N TYR A 86 2.93 -7.71 16.91
CA TYR A 86 3.32 -7.22 15.59
C TYR A 86 4.15 -5.93 15.60
N LEU A 87 4.09 -5.16 16.69
CA LEU A 87 4.84 -3.92 16.87
C LEU A 87 5.27 -3.75 18.35
N PRO A 88 6.04 -4.70 18.92
CA PRO A 88 6.41 -4.69 20.33
C PRO A 88 7.29 -3.49 20.70
N GLY A 89 7.05 -2.93 21.89
CA GLY A 89 7.78 -1.81 22.47
C GLY A 89 7.42 -0.42 21.92
N ILE A 90 6.42 -0.32 21.04
CA ILE A 90 5.95 0.96 20.51
C ILE A 90 4.61 1.34 21.15
N PRO A 91 4.53 2.49 21.85
CA PRO A 91 3.26 2.96 22.38
C PRO A 91 2.34 3.45 21.26
N LEU A 92 1.09 3.01 21.32
CA LEU A 92 0.00 3.43 20.45
C LEU A 92 -0.83 4.54 21.13
N PRO A 93 -1.46 5.45 20.37
CA PRO A 93 -2.32 6.48 20.93
C PRO A 93 -3.57 5.87 21.60
N THR A 94 -4.02 6.48 22.69
CA THR A 94 -5.16 5.95 23.48
C THR A 94 -6.51 6.03 22.78
N ASN A 95 -6.63 6.87 21.73
CA ASN A 95 -7.79 6.96 20.86
C ASN A 95 -7.77 5.93 19.71
N LEU A 96 -6.78 5.03 19.69
CA LEU A 96 -6.76 3.91 18.77
C LEU A 96 -7.41 2.68 19.43
N ILE A 97 -8.53 2.23 18.87
CA ILE A 97 -9.35 1.16 19.44
C ILE A 97 -9.19 -0.12 18.60
N ALA A 98 -8.63 -1.16 19.20
CA ALA A 98 -8.56 -2.49 18.61
C ALA A 98 -9.93 -3.17 18.67
N ASN A 99 -10.42 -3.63 17.53
CA ASN A 99 -11.74 -4.24 17.39
C ASN A 99 -11.64 -5.59 16.64
N PRO A 100 -12.13 -6.71 17.22
CA PRO A 100 -12.06 -8.02 16.56
C PRO A 100 -13.11 -8.21 15.47
N ASP A 101 -14.25 -7.51 15.56
CA ASP A 101 -15.33 -7.61 14.59
C ASP A 101 -15.12 -6.60 13.47
N ILE A 102 -14.80 -7.10 12.28
CA ILE A 102 -14.55 -6.24 11.12
C ILE A 102 -15.78 -5.44 10.70
N ARG A 103 -16.99 -5.95 10.88
CA ARG A 103 -18.23 -5.26 10.49
C ARG A 103 -18.53 -4.13 11.47
N ASP A 104 -18.30 -4.37 12.75
CA ASP A 104 -18.41 -3.31 13.76
C ASP A 104 -17.32 -2.24 13.56
N ALA A 105 -16.08 -2.66 13.30
CA ALA A 105 -14.95 -1.75 13.09
C ALA A 105 -15.15 -0.78 11.91
N VAL A 106 -15.75 -1.23 10.80
CA VAL A 106 -15.99 -0.38 9.60
C VAL A 106 -17.32 0.36 9.63
N LYS A 107 -18.17 0.10 10.64
CA LYS A 107 -19.48 0.69 10.74
C LYS A 107 -19.39 2.22 10.82
N ASP A 108 -20.17 2.90 9.99
CA ASP A 108 -20.23 4.37 9.89
C ASP A 108 -18.90 5.04 9.50
N SER A 109 -17.88 4.27 9.11
CA SER A 109 -16.59 4.82 8.71
C SER A 109 -16.63 5.40 7.30
N THR A 110 -16.22 6.66 7.18
CA THR A 110 -16.14 7.36 5.90
C THR A 110 -14.81 7.14 5.20
N ILE A 111 -13.75 6.81 5.96
CA ILE A 111 -12.41 6.52 5.42
C ILE A 111 -11.99 5.12 5.89
N LEU A 112 -11.62 4.27 4.92
CA LEU A 112 -11.11 2.92 5.15
C LEU A 112 -9.65 2.84 4.67
N VAL A 113 -8.73 2.50 5.57
CA VAL A 113 -7.31 2.31 5.23
C VAL A 113 -7.00 0.82 5.22
N PHE A 114 -6.80 0.24 4.03
CA PHE A 114 -6.56 -1.19 3.87
C PHE A 114 -5.08 -1.50 4.00
N ASN A 115 -4.70 -2.20 5.06
CA ASN A 115 -3.32 -2.60 5.28
C ASN A 115 -3.17 -4.01 5.85
N LEU A 116 -3.41 -4.98 4.97
CA LEU A 116 -3.27 -6.40 5.25
C LEU A 116 -2.51 -7.11 4.13
N PRO A 117 -1.91 -8.28 4.40
CA PRO A 117 -1.36 -9.13 3.36
C PRO A 117 -2.41 -9.42 2.27
N HIS A 118 -2.00 -9.38 0.99
CA HIS A 118 -2.93 -9.46 -0.14
C HIS A 118 -3.80 -10.73 -0.12
N GLN A 119 -3.30 -11.85 0.40
CA GLN A 119 -4.03 -13.12 0.45
C GLN A 119 -5.32 -13.04 1.28
N PHE A 120 -5.44 -12.08 2.19
CA PHE A 120 -6.61 -11.92 3.05
C PHE A 120 -7.62 -10.90 2.52
N ILE A 121 -7.25 -10.07 1.53
CA ILE A 121 -8.08 -8.94 1.08
C ILE A 121 -9.43 -9.41 0.53
N ALA A 122 -9.43 -10.55 -0.15
CA ALA A 122 -10.65 -11.07 -0.77
C ALA A 122 -11.70 -11.48 0.25
N ASN A 123 -11.28 -12.21 1.28
CA ASN A 123 -12.16 -12.63 2.36
C ASN A 123 -12.63 -11.43 3.19
N VAL A 124 -11.76 -10.45 3.41
CA VAL A 124 -12.10 -9.20 4.12
C VAL A 124 -13.16 -8.40 3.37
N CYS A 125 -12.95 -8.13 2.07
CA CYS A 125 -13.92 -7.38 1.27
C CYS A 125 -15.28 -8.08 1.22
N LYS A 126 -15.30 -9.41 1.12
CA LYS A 126 -16.55 -10.20 1.18
C LYS A 126 -17.29 -10.02 2.50
N GLN A 127 -16.59 -9.93 3.63
CA GLN A 127 -17.22 -9.80 4.95
C GLN A 127 -17.86 -8.44 5.18
N ILE A 128 -17.25 -7.37 4.65
CA ILE A 128 -17.70 -5.99 4.84
C ILE A 128 -18.58 -5.46 3.70
N ASN A 129 -18.69 -6.19 2.59
CA ASN A 129 -19.57 -5.80 1.49
C ASN A 129 -21.01 -5.64 2.00
N GLY A 130 -21.64 -4.52 1.67
CA GLY A 130 -22.97 -4.13 2.17
C GLY A 130 -23.03 -3.68 3.65
N HIS A 131 -21.89 -3.62 4.35
CA HIS A 131 -21.79 -3.20 5.76
C HIS A 131 -21.00 -1.88 5.94
N ILE A 132 -20.55 -1.28 4.84
CA ILE A 132 -19.85 0.01 4.82
C ILE A 132 -20.79 1.13 4.34
N LEU A 133 -20.44 2.38 4.63
CA LEU A 133 -21.15 3.51 4.03
C LEU A 133 -20.95 3.52 2.50
N PRO A 134 -22.02 3.70 1.70
CA PRO A 134 -21.93 3.63 0.24
C PRO A 134 -21.10 4.78 -0.38
N PHE A 135 -20.87 5.85 0.40
CA PHE A 135 -20.03 6.99 0.03
C PHE A 135 -18.66 6.97 0.73
N ALA A 136 -18.28 5.88 1.41
CA ALA A 136 -16.94 5.75 1.97
C ALA A 136 -15.86 5.85 0.88
N ARG A 137 -14.64 6.17 1.29
CA ARG A 137 -13.45 6.18 0.44
C ARG A 137 -12.34 5.35 1.05
N GLY A 138 -11.52 4.75 0.20
CA GLY A 138 -10.43 3.86 0.58
C GLY A 138 -9.05 4.45 0.33
N ILE A 139 -8.06 4.01 1.09
CA ILE A 139 -6.63 4.07 0.73
C ILE A 139 -6.07 2.66 0.89
N SER A 140 -5.50 2.10 -0.17
CA SER A 140 -4.78 0.82 -0.11
C SER A 140 -3.30 1.05 0.21
N CYS A 141 -2.82 0.47 1.30
CA CYS A 141 -1.40 0.37 1.63
C CYS A 141 -0.80 -0.97 1.17
N ILE A 142 -1.56 -1.78 0.42
CA ILE A 142 -1.15 -3.11 -0.03
C ILE A 142 -0.21 -2.98 -1.21
N LYS A 143 1.04 -3.42 -1.02
CA LYS A 143 2.05 -3.50 -2.10
C LYS A 143 1.87 -4.81 -2.87
N GLY A 144 1.70 -4.69 -4.19
CA GLY A 144 1.51 -5.82 -5.10
C GLY A 144 0.56 -5.48 -6.24
N VAL A 145 0.46 -6.39 -7.20
CA VAL A 145 -0.52 -6.39 -8.28
C VAL A 145 -1.26 -7.72 -8.26
N ASN A 146 -2.47 -7.77 -8.79
CA ASN A 146 -3.18 -9.02 -9.02
C ASN A 146 -3.19 -9.30 -10.52
N VAL A 147 -2.52 -10.36 -10.93
CA VAL A 147 -2.26 -10.66 -12.34
C VAL A 147 -2.91 -11.98 -12.74
N THR A 148 -3.48 -11.98 -13.93
CA THR A 148 -3.93 -13.16 -14.66
C THR A 148 -3.25 -13.16 -16.02
N ASP A 149 -3.23 -14.29 -16.74
CA ASP A 149 -2.66 -14.38 -18.08
C ASP A 149 -3.19 -13.28 -19.02
N THR A 150 -4.45 -12.87 -18.83
CA THR A 150 -5.13 -11.89 -19.67
C THR A 150 -5.17 -10.47 -19.12
N ASP A 151 -5.03 -10.26 -17.81
CA ASP A 151 -5.30 -8.96 -17.21
C ASP A 151 -4.46 -8.70 -15.95
N ILE A 152 -4.10 -7.43 -15.72
CA ILE A 152 -3.40 -6.95 -14.52
C ILE A 152 -4.25 -5.92 -13.78
N SER A 153 -4.56 -6.18 -12.52
CA SER A 153 -5.40 -5.32 -11.69
C SER A 153 -4.62 -4.81 -10.49
N LEU A 154 -4.89 -3.58 -10.09
CA LEU A 154 -4.29 -2.98 -8.90
C LEU A 154 -5.18 -3.28 -7.69
N PHE A 155 -4.60 -3.51 -6.51
CA PHE A 155 -5.41 -3.79 -5.32
C PHE A 155 -6.33 -2.62 -4.95
N SER A 156 -5.96 -1.37 -5.24
CA SER A 156 -6.84 -0.21 -5.06
C SER A 156 -8.13 -0.34 -5.89
N GLU A 157 -7.99 -0.60 -7.18
CA GLU A 157 -9.12 -0.82 -8.10
C GLU A 157 -9.93 -2.06 -7.70
N TRP A 158 -9.25 -3.17 -7.41
CA TRP A 158 -9.89 -4.43 -7.00
C TRP A 158 -10.74 -4.27 -5.73
N ILE A 159 -10.23 -3.55 -4.72
CA ILE A 159 -10.98 -3.22 -3.50
C ILE A 159 -12.15 -2.29 -3.82
N GLY A 160 -11.91 -1.26 -4.63
CA GLY A 160 -12.94 -0.29 -5.00
C GLY A 160 -14.12 -0.94 -5.72
N ASP A 161 -13.82 -1.79 -6.70
CA ASP A 161 -14.81 -2.56 -7.46
C ASP A 161 -15.56 -3.56 -6.58
N GLY A 162 -14.87 -4.25 -5.68
CA GLY A 162 -15.48 -5.22 -4.78
C GLY A 162 -16.42 -4.61 -3.72
N LEU A 163 -16.21 -3.33 -3.38
CA LEU A 163 -16.93 -2.65 -2.30
C LEU A 163 -17.83 -1.50 -2.76
N GLY A 164 -17.78 -1.11 -4.04
CA GLY A 164 -18.57 0.01 -4.55
C GLY A 164 -18.05 1.40 -4.12
N ILE A 165 -16.75 1.52 -3.83
CA ILE A 165 -16.13 2.76 -3.33
C ILE A 165 -14.92 3.16 -4.15
N TYR A 166 -14.53 4.44 -4.09
CA TYR A 166 -13.27 4.88 -4.68
C TYR A 166 -12.11 4.63 -3.71
N CYS A 167 -10.99 4.11 -4.20
CA CYS A 167 -9.84 3.73 -3.40
C CYS A 167 -8.54 4.25 -4.02
N GLY A 168 -7.80 5.07 -3.26
CA GLY A 168 -6.45 5.51 -3.62
C GLY A 168 -5.38 4.50 -3.19
N ALA A 169 -4.12 4.90 -3.27
CA ALA A 169 -2.99 4.05 -2.91
C ALA A 169 -1.93 4.80 -2.09
N LEU A 170 -1.25 4.10 -1.19
CA LEU A 170 -0.11 4.59 -0.42
C LEU A 170 1.08 3.67 -0.63
N SER A 171 2.21 4.23 -1.08
CA SER A 171 3.49 3.54 -1.17
C SER A 171 4.65 4.50 -0.91
N GLY A 172 5.84 3.98 -0.58
CA GLY A 172 6.99 4.79 -0.21
C GLY A 172 8.10 3.99 0.45
N ALA A 173 9.26 4.62 0.62
CA ALA A 173 10.41 4.07 1.34
C ALA A 173 10.14 4.05 2.87
N ASN A 174 9.24 3.17 3.31
CA ASN A 174 8.60 3.28 4.61
C ASN A 174 8.75 2.00 5.47
N LEU A 175 9.96 1.76 6.00
CA LEU A 175 10.18 0.67 6.96
C LEU A 175 9.36 0.90 8.23
N ALA A 176 8.39 0.01 8.46
CA ALA A 176 7.35 0.18 9.48
C ALA A 176 7.88 0.48 10.89
N ARG A 177 8.97 -0.19 11.29
CA ARG A 177 9.58 0.02 12.61
C ARG A 177 10.26 1.37 12.75
N GLU A 178 10.96 1.84 11.72
CA GLU A 178 11.64 3.14 11.78
C GLU A 178 10.63 4.28 11.92
N ILE A 179 9.51 4.16 11.21
CA ILE A 179 8.42 5.12 11.27
C ILE A 179 7.69 5.08 12.62
N ALA A 180 7.50 3.87 13.16
CA ALA A 180 6.93 3.70 14.50
C ALA A 180 7.84 4.29 15.59
N GLU A 181 9.16 4.25 15.39
CA GLU A 181 10.19 4.90 16.21
C GLU A 181 10.37 6.39 15.88
N GLU A 182 9.49 6.96 15.04
CA GLU A 182 9.48 8.38 14.65
C GLU A 182 10.78 8.85 13.97
N LYS A 183 11.50 7.94 13.31
CA LYS A 183 12.60 8.30 12.43
C LYS A 183 12.04 8.94 11.17
N TRP A 184 12.70 10.02 10.75
CA TRP A 184 12.28 10.77 9.58
C TRP A 184 12.26 9.90 8.32
N SER A 185 11.15 9.99 7.58
CA SER A 185 10.93 9.27 6.33
C SER A 185 9.85 9.97 5.49
N GLU A 186 9.67 9.49 4.27
CA GLU A 186 8.71 10.04 3.31
C GLU A 186 7.86 8.95 2.68
N THR A 187 6.64 9.30 2.29
CA THR A 187 5.73 8.42 1.53
C THR A 187 5.02 9.21 0.45
N THR A 188 4.51 8.50 -0.54
CA THR A 188 3.61 9.05 -1.56
C THR A 188 2.22 8.46 -1.39
N ILE A 189 1.20 9.32 -1.40
CA ILE A 189 -0.20 8.92 -1.44
C ILE A 189 -0.78 9.40 -2.75
N ALA A 190 -1.34 8.47 -3.51
CA ALA A 190 -2.07 8.76 -4.71
C ALA A 190 -3.58 8.79 -4.44
N TYR A 191 -4.19 9.93 -4.75
CA TYR A 191 -5.63 10.12 -4.66
C TYR A 191 -6.08 11.19 -5.66
N ASP A 192 -6.75 10.77 -6.74
CA ASP A 192 -7.48 11.66 -7.64
C ASP A 192 -8.97 11.72 -7.22
N PRO A 193 -9.47 12.81 -6.61
CA PRO A 193 -10.85 12.86 -6.11
C PRO A 193 -11.86 12.66 -7.25
N PRO A 194 -12.85 11.74 -7.10
CA PRO A 194 -13.91 11.58 -8.09
C PRO A 194 -14.62 12.89 -8.39
N ALA A 195 -14.92 13.17 -9.67
CA ALA A 195 -15.53 14.44 -10.10
C ALA A 195 -16.85 14.77 -9.37
N LEU A 196 -17.61 13.73 -9.01
CA LEU A 196 -18.84 13.85 -8.22
C LEU A 196 -18.63 14.45 -6.81
N ASP A 197 -17.45 14.25 -6.21
CA ASP A 197 -17.06 14.84 -4.93
C ASP A 197 -16.58 16.31 -5.11
N ASN A 198 -16.08 16.66 -6.30
CA ASN A 198 -15.57 18.00 -6.65
C ASN A 198 -16.66 19.03 -7.00
N SER A 199 -17.92 18.63 -7.14
CA SER A 199 -19.05 19.50 -7.52
C SER A 199 -19.35 20.65 -6.54
N ARG A 200 -18.58 20.77 -5.45
CA ARG A 200 -18.69 21.81 -4.41
C ARG A 200 -17.45 22.68 -4.23
N ALA A 201 -16.35 22.45 -4.96
CA ALA A 201 -15.11 23.23 -4.87
C ALA A 201 -14.77 23.89 -6.22
N PRO A 202 -14.92 25.22 -6.37
CA PRO A 202 -14.37 25.93 -7.51
C PRO A 202 -12.86 26.04 -7.31
N THR A 203 -12.08 25.05 -7.73
CA THR A 203 -10.69 25.34 -8.09
C THR A 203 -10.73 26.19 -9.35
N PRO A 204 -10.06 27.36 -9.40
CA PRO A 204 -10.05 28.19 -10.60
C PRO A 204 -9.17 27.50 -11.65
N ARG A 205 -9.73 26.54 -12.38
CA ARG A 205 -9.21 26.21 -13.70
C ARG A 205 -9.58 27.39 -14.59
N SER A 206 -8.57 28.12 -15.05
CA SER A 206 -8.72 29.21 -16.00
C SER A 206 -9.49 28.71 -17.23
N GLY A 207 -10.75 29.14 -17.36
CA GLY A 207 -11.61 28.80 -18.49
C GLY A 207 -13.07 28.59 -18.07
N SER A 208 -13.87 29.65 -18.12
CA SER A 208 -15.35 29.56 -18.13
C SER A 208 -15.82 28.88 -19.43
N PRO A 209 -16.98 28.17 -19.47
CA PRO A 209 -18.30 28.82 -19.33
C PRO A 209 -19.41 28.05 -18.55
N ASN A 210 -20.31 28.86 -17.96
CA ASN A 210 -21.72 28.68 -17.58
C ASN A 210 -22.24 27.40 -16.89
N PRO A 211 -22.97 27.54 -15.75
CA PRO A 211 -23.73 26.44 -15.16
C PRO A 211 -25.11 26.37 -15.82
N THR A 212 -25.29 25.41 -16.73
CA THR A 212 -26.63 24.95 -17.08
C THR A 212 -27.03 23.93 -16.03
N ILE A 213 -28.13 24.16 -15.31
CA ILE A 213 -28.76 23.15 -14.45
C ILE A 213 -29.42 22.13 -15.39
N GLY A 214 -28.60 21.23 -15.93
CA GLY A 214 -29.02 19.98 -16.55
C GLY A 214 -28.62 18.85 -15.61
N GLU A 215 -29.35 17.73 -15.67
CA GLU A 215 -29.00 16.48 -14.99
C GLU A 215 -27.49 16.28 -15.04
N LEU A 216 -26.85 16.11 -13.86
CA LEU A 216 -25.45 15.76 -13.79
C LEU A 216 -25.27 14.53 -14.70
N PRO A 217 -24.51 14.62 -15.81
CA PRO A 217 -24.29 13.46 -16.66
C PRO A 217 -23.77 12.36 -15.74
N GLU A 218 -24.26 11.12 -15.88
CA GLU A 218 -23.73 9.98 -15.13
C GLU A 218 -22.21 10.08 -15.18
N SER A 219 -21.60 10.49 -14.06
CA SER A 219 -20.20 10.87 -14.05
C SER A 219 -19.44 9.56 -14.00
N HIS A 220 -19.26 8.96 -15.17
CA HIS A 220 -18.47 7.76 -15.34
C HIS A 220 -17.05 8.10 -14.92
N TYR A 221 -16.71 7.74 -13.69
CA TYR A 221 -15.34 7.81 -13.17
C TYR A 221 -14.46 6.91 -14.04
N LYS A 222 -13.27 7.41 -14.41
CA LYS A 222 -12.30 6.63 -15.18
C LYS A 222 -11.49 5.75 -14.24
N ASP A 223 -11.35 4.47 -14.57
CA ASP A 223 -10.49 3.56 -13.83
C ASP A 223 -9.00 3.93 -13.97
N VAL A 224 -8.13 3.18 -13.29
CA VAL A 224 -6.68 3.37 -13.30
C VAL A 224 -6.03 3.10 -14.66
N ARG A 225 -6.80 2.69 -15.67
CA ARG A 225 -6.37 2.52 -17.07
C ARG A 225 -7.04 3.53 -18.00
N GLY A 226 -7.78 4.50 -17.46
CA GLY A 226 -8.49 5.51 -18.23
C GLY A 226 -9.80 5.03 -18.86
N ARG A 227 -10.26 3.80 -18.59
CA ARG A 227 -11.52 3.24 -19.10
C ARG A 227 -12.69 3.67 -18.22
N THR A 228 -13.91 3.59 -18.72
CA THR A 228 -15.10 3.81 -17.86
C THR A 228 -15.14 2.74 -16.77
N SER A 229 -15.10 3.16 -15.50
CA SER A 229 -15.18 2.25 -14.37
C SER A 229 -16.56 1.58 -14.34
N LYS A 230 -16.57 0.30 -13.98
CA LYS A 230 -17.81 -0.46 -13.73
C LYS A 230 -18.45 -0.11 -12.38
N THR A 231 -17.71 0.61 -11.54
CA THR A 231 -18.09 0.92 -10.16
C THR A 231 -18.95 2.15 -10.10
N LYS A 232 -20.17 1.99 -9.57
CA LYS A 232 -21.09 3.10 -9.33
C LYS A 232 -20.80 3.73 -7.97
N LEU A 233 -20.16 4.90 -8.00
CA LEU A 233 -19.82 5.64 -6.80
C LEU A 233 -21.01 6.44 -6.25
N THR A 234 -21.08 6.55 -4.92
CA THR A 234 -22.00 7.45 -4.23
C THR A 234 -21.27 8.72 -3.79
N ALA A 235 -21.88 9.89 -4.01
CA ALA A 235 -21.29 11.17 -3.66
C ALA A 235 -21.20 11.42 -2.15
N MET A 236 -20.13 12.10 -1.74
CA MET A 236 -19.95 12.53 -0.36
C MET A 236 -21.08 13.51 0.06
N PRO A 237 -21.80 13.27 1.18
CA PRO A 237 -22.82 14.19 1.68
C PRO A 237 -22.24 15.57 2.01
N ALA A 238 -23.06 16.62 1.91
CA ALA A 238 -22.62 18.02 2.09
C ALA A 238 -22.21 18.34 3.53
N GLU A 239 -22.67 17.54 4.48
CA GLU A 239 -22.36 17.72 5.89
C GLU A 239 -20.92 17.36 6.25
N TYR A 240 -20.21 16.61 5.39
CA TYR A 240 -18.82 16.21 5.62
C TYR A 240 -17.84 17.16 4.91
N PRO A 241 -16.62 17.33 5.44
CA PRO A 241 -15.52 17.93 4.70
C PRO A 241 -15.26 17.20 3.36
N PRO A 242 -14.67 17.88 2.37
CA PRO A 242 -14.25 17.19 1.14
C PRO A 242 -13.14 16.18 1.43
N LEU A 243 -13.26 14.99 0.85
CA LEU A 243 -12.17 14.00 0.82
C LEU A 243 -11.30 14.25 -0.41
N ASP A 244 -10.41 15.24 -0.28
CA ASP A 244 -9.42 15.60 -1.30
C ASP A 244 -7.99 15.29 -0.85
N GLN A 245 -7.01 15.70 -1.65
CA GLN A 245 -5.60 15.48 -1.34
C GLN A 245 -5.15 16.17 -0.05
N ASP A 246 -5.72 17.32 0.30
CA ASP A 246 -5.37 18.05 1.52
C ASP A 246 -5.92 17.34 2.76
N CYS A 247 -7.13 16.78 2.68
CA CYS A 247 -7.70 15.93 3.72
C CYS A 247 -6.81 14.70 4.00
N PHE A 248 -6.44 13.95 2.94
CA PHE A 248 -5.56 12.78 3.11
C PHE A 248 -4.14 13.16 3.54
N ARG A 249 -3.59 14.27 3.03
CA ARG A 249 -2.31 14.79 3.52
C ARG A 249 -2.40 15.07 5.02
N THR A 250 -3.46 15.72 5.49
CA THR A 250 -3.66 16.03 6.91
C THR A 250 -3.81 14.75 7.75
N LEU A 251 -4.47 13.73 7.22
CA LEU A 251 -4.67 12.45 7.90
C LEU A 251 -3.35 11.69 8.14
N PHE A 252 -2.41 11.75 7.20
CA PHE A 252 -1.19 10.92 7.24
C PHE A 252 0.10 11.70 7.54
N HIS A 253 0.18 13.00 7.26
CA HIS A 253 1.43 13.74 7.39
C HIS A 253 1.83 13.95 8.85
N ARG A 254 3.10 13.70 9.18
CA ARG A 254 3.72 13.99 10.49
C ARG A 254 5.09 14.64 10.27
N PRO A 255 5.65 15.35 11.27
CA PRO A 255 7.02 15.87 11.18
C PRO A 255 8.10 14.82 10.87
N TYR A 256 7.86 13.56 11.26
CA TYR A 256 8.74 12.42 10.96
C TYR A 256 8.28 11.56 9.77
N PHE A 257 7.11 11.85 9.19
CA PHE A 257 6.53 11.08 8.10
C PHE A 257 5.92 12.03 7.07
N HIS A 258 6.77 12.48 6.14
CA HIS A 258 6.37 13.44 5.12
C HIS A 258 5.57 12.77 4.02
N VAL A 259 4.36 13.25 3.81
CA VAL A 259 3.48 12.79 2.73
C VAL A 259 3.60 13.69 1.50
N GLN A 260 3.86 13.10 0.34
CA GLN A 260 3.68 13.72 -0.98
C GLN A 260 2.37 13.22 -1.59
N MET A 261 1.50 14.13 -2.01
CA MET A 261 0.25 13.77 -2.69
C MET A 261 0.46 13.78 -4.21
N VAL A 262 -0.11 12.80 -4.90
CA VAL A 262 -0.18 12.73 -6.36
C VAL A 262 -1.57 12.25 -6.82
N ALA A 263 -1.92 12.47 -8.08
CA ALA A 263 -3.16 11.90 -8.66
C ALA A 263 -2.96 10.48 -9.20
N ASP A 264 -1.70 10.10 -9.50
CA ASP A 264 -1.36 8.87 -10.22
C ASP A 264 -1.42 7.62 -9.32
N VAL A 265 -2.62 7.06 -9.16
CA VAL A 265 -2.88 5.82 -8.38
C VAL A 265 -2.18 4.62 -8.99
N ALA A 266 -2.13 4.55 -10.33
CA ALA A 266 -1.49 3.46 -11.04
C ALA A 266 0.02 3.44 -10.79
N GLY A 267 0.69 4.58 -10.99
CA GLY A 267 2.13 4.72 -10.81
C GLY A 267 2.57 4.41 -9.38
N VAL A 268 1.85 4.91 -8.35
CA VAL A 268 2.18 4.62 -6.94
C VAL A 268 2.02 3.13 -6.63
N SER A 269 0.95 2.50 -7.11
CA SER A 269 0.68 1.07 -6.88
C SER A 269 1.71 0.17 -7.57
N LEU A 270 1.99 0.44 -8.85
CA LEU A 270 2.96 -0.31 -9.66
C LEU A 270 4.38 -0.17 -9.10
N SER A 271 4.76 1.04 -8.67
CA SER A 271 6.09 1.27 -8.08
C SER A 271 6.33 0.41 -6.85
N GLY A 272 5.32 0.30 -5.96
CA GLY A 272 5.40 -0.52 -4.76
C GLY A 272 5.49 -2.03 -5.03
N ALA A 273 4.90 -2.49 -6.14
CA ALA A 273 4.91 -3.90 -6.55
C ALA A 273 6.21 -4.29 -7.26
N LEU A 274 6.50 -3.61 -8.39
CA LEU A 274 7.56 -3.99 -9.32
C LEU A 274 8.97 -3.84 -8.73
N LYS A 275 9.17 -2.89 -7.80
CA LYS A 275 10.46 -2.72 -7.11
C LYS A 275 10.95 -4.01 -6.43
N ASN A 276 10.04 -4.90 -6.01
CA ASN A 276 10.41 -6.11 -5.30
C ASN A 276 11.12 -7.11 -6.21
N VAL A 277 10.80 -7.11 -7.51
CA VAL A 277 11.50 -7.89 -8.54
C VAL A 277 12.93 -7.35 -8.71
N VAL A 278 13.07 -6.02 -8.82
CA VAL A 278 14.39 -5.36 -8.91
C VAL A 278 15.22 -5.57 -7.64
N ALA A 279 14.59 -5.61 -6.47
CA ALA A 279 15.26 -5.89 -5.21
C ALA A 279 15.83 -7.32 -5.14
N LEU A 280 15.18 -8.32 -5.76
CA LEU A 280 15.74 -9.65 -5.91
C LEU A 280 16.99 -9.62 -6.80
N ALA A 281 16.92 -8.96 -7.96
CA ALA A 281 18.07 -8.81 -8.86
C ALA A 281 19.26 -8.13 -8.17
N ALA A 282 19.02 -7.05 -7.45
CA ALA A 282 20.05 -6.37 -6.65
C ALA A 282 20.65 -7.30 -5.60
N GLY A 283 19.83 -8.15 -4.97
CA GLY A 283 20.29 -9.17 -4.02
C GLY A 283 21.16 -10.22 -4.68
N PHE A 284 20.81 -10.71 -5.87
CA PHE A 284 21.63 -11.66 -6.62
C PHE A 284 23.02 -11.10 -6.94
N VAL A 285 23.07 -9.86 -7.45
CA VAL A 285 24.33 -9.16 -7.76
C VAL A 285 25.20 -8.94 -6.53
N ASP A 286 24.61 -8.54 -5.40
CA ASP A 286 25.33 -8.32 -4.15
C ASP A 286 25.82 -9.65 -3.54
N GLY A 287 24.99 -10.70 -3.57
CA GLY A 287 25.35 -12.04 -3.12
C GLY A 287 26.47 -12.68 -3.93
N ARG A 288 26.53 -12.37 -5.24
CA ARG A 288 27.60 -12.82 -6.13
C ARG A 288 28.92 -12.05 -5.97
N GLY A 289 28.88 -10.89 -5.32
CA GLY A 289 30.05 -10.07 -5.01
C GLY A 289 30.52 -9.18 -6.15
N TRP A 290 29.64 -8.77 -7.07
CA TRP A 290 30.00 -7.92 -8.22
C TRP A 290 30.17 -6.42 -7.89
N GLY A 291 29.81 -6.01 -6.66
CA GLY A 291 30.03 -4.66 -6.16
C GLY A 291 28.95 -3.64 -6.56
N ASP A 292 29.10 -2.42 -6.05
CA ASP A 292 28.05 -1.40 -6.09
C ASP A 292 27.77 -0.86 -7.51
N ASN A 293 28.76 -0.87 -8.41
CA ASN A 293 28.53 -0.44 -9.80
C ASN A 293 27.56 -1.35 -10.53
N ALA A 294 27.69 -2.67 -10.37
CA ALA A 294 26.77 -3.64 -10.96
C ALA A 294 25.38 -3.51 -10.33
N LYS A 295 25.30 -3.34 -9.00
CA LYS A 295 24.03 -3.13 -8.29
C LYS A 295 23.32 -1.86 -8.77
N ALA A 296 24.05 -0.76 -8.96
CA ALA A 296 23.50 0.48 -9.49
C ALA A 296 22.99 0.32 -10.94
N ALA A 297 23.69 -0.43 -11.78
CA ALA A 297 23.23 -0.74 -13.13
C ALA A 297 21.90 -1.52 -13.12
N ILE A 298 21.76 -2.53 -12.25
CA ILE A 298 20.50 -3.28 -12.07
C ILE A 298 19.37 -2.37 -11.60
N MET A 299 19.65 -1.51 -10.62
CA MET A 299 18.64 -0.56 -10.12
C MET A 299 18.18 0.40 -11.21
N ARG A 300 19.10 0.90 -12.06
CA ARG A 300 18.76 1.75 -13.21
C ARG A 300 17.90 1.00 -14.22
N VAL A 301 18.34 -0.18 -14.67
CA VAL A 301 17.59 -1.01 -15.65
C VAL A 301 16.19 -1.32 -15.10
N GLY A 302 16.11 -1.77 -13.85
CA GLY A 302 14.84 -2.08 -13.20
C GLY A 302 13.92 -0.88 -13.07
N LEU A 303 14.43 0.31 -12.74
CA LEU A 303 13.62 1.53 -12.73
C LEU A 303 13.05 1.84 -14.12
N MET A 304 13.84 1.66 -15.19
CA MET A 304 13.38 1.89 -16.55
C MET A 304 12.32 0.86 -16.99
N GLU A 305 12.48 -0.41 -16.63
CA GLU A 305 11.44 -1.43 -16.86
C GLU A 305 10.16 -1.13 -16.08
N MET A 306 10.26 -0.64 -14.84
CA MET A 306 9.09 -0.19 -14.07
C MET A 306 8.34 0.94 -14.78
N VAL A 307 9.06 1.95 -15.28
CA VAL A 307 8.48 3.06 -16.04
C VAL A 307 7.86 2.58 -17.35
N LYS A 308 8.56 1.71 -18.10
CA LYS A 308 8.08 1.12 -19.35
C LYS A 308 6.78 0.36 -19.13
N PHE A 309 6.76 -0.51 -18.11
CA PHE A 309 5.59 -1.29 -17.73
C PHE A 309 4.38 -0.40 -17.41
N GLY A 310 4.58 0.64 -16.59
CA GLY A 310 3.51 1.58 -16.27
C GLY A 310 2.96 2.30 -17.49
N LYS A 311 3.82 2.76 -18.40
CA LYS A 311 3.39 3.43 -19.64
C LYS A 311 2.67 2.50 -20.60
N GLU A 312 3.18 1.28 -20.76
CA GLU A 312 2.65 0.33 -21.73
C GLU A 312 1.26 -0.19 -21.33
N PHE A 313 1.04 -0.46 -20.04
CA PHE A 313 -0.20 -1.08 -19.56
C PHE A 313 -1.20 -0.12 -18.90
N PHE A 314 -0.75 1.09 -18.51
CA PHE A 314 -1.54 2.09 -17.78
C PHE A 314 -1.27 3.54 -18.26
N GLY A 315 -0.82 3.72 -19.51
CA GLY A 315 -0.30 5.00 -20.03
C GLY A 315 -1.27 6.19 -20.04
N GLU A 316 -2.59 5.96 -19.92
CA GLU A 316 -3.59 7.03 -19.82
C GLU A 316 -3.54 7.80 -18.49
N THR A 317 -3.11 7.14 -17.41
CA THR A 317 -3.10 7.74 -16.06
C THR A 317 -1.70 7.82 -15.45
N VAL A 318 -0.79 6.97 -15.91
CA VAL A 318 0.56 6.88 -15.37
C VAL A 318 1.44 8.04 -15.80
N HIS A 319 2.14 8.63 -14.84
CA HIS A 319 3.16 9.65 -15.06
C HIS A 319 4.55 9.13 -14.70
N THR A 320 5.54 9.37 -15.58
CA THR A 320 6.95 9.00 -15.32
C THR A 320 7.49 9.58 -14.02
N ALA A 321 7.13 10.83 -13.72
CA ALA A 321 7.55 11.51 -12.49
C ALA A 321 7.18 10.73 -11.22
N THR A 322 6.08 9.96 -11.23
CA THR A 322 5.70 9.10 -10.08
C THR A 322 6.79 8.08 -9.78
N PHE A 323 7.44 7.49 -10.79
CA PHE A 323 8.53 6.54 -10.59
C PHE A 323 9.86 7.23 -10.28
N THR A 324 10.14 8.38 -10.89
CA THR A 324 11.48 8.99 -10.87
C THR A 324 11.67 10.07 -9.81
N GLU A 325 10.60 10.67 -9.31
CA GLU A 325 10.64 11.84 -8.42
C GLU A 325 9.95 11.60 -7.07
N SER A 326 9.08 10.58 -6.97
CA SER A 326 8.32 10.32 -5.75
C SER A 326 8.95 9.25 -4.85
N SER A 327 8.61 9.29 -3.55
CA SER A 327 9.03 8.26 -2.59
C SER A 327 8.55 6.86 -2.98
N ALA A 328 7.34 6.73 -3.55
CA ALA A 328 6.81 5.44 -4.00
C ALA A 328 7.67 4.76 -5.07
N GLY A 329 8.35 5.55 -5.91
CA GLY A 329 9.20 5.10 -7.00
C GLY A 329 10.64 4.88 -6.57
N VAL A 330 11.51 5.83 -6.96
CA VAL A 330 12.97 5.73 -6.84
C VAL A 330 13.44 5.53 -5.39
N ALA A 331 12.83 6.20 -4.41
CA ALA A 331 13.26 6.06 -3.01
C ALA A 331 12.94 4.67 -2.46
N ASP A 332 11.71 4.16 -2.68
CA ASP A 332 11.33 2.82 -2.20
C ASP A 332 12.15 1.74 -2.91
N LEU A 333 12.48 1.94 -4.19
CA LEU A 333 13.41 1.07 -4.93
C LEU A 333 14.80 1.04 -4.29
N ILE A 334 15.41 2.20 -4.04
CA ILE A 334 16.75 2.31 -3.42
C ILE A 334 16.78 1.61 -2.07
N THR A 335 15.83 1.91 -1.18
CA THR A 335 15.80 1.33 0.15
C THR A 335 15.59 -0.19 0.10
N SER A 336 14.75 -0.67 -0.82
CA SER A 336 14.49 -2.10 -1.01
C SER A 336 15.71 -2.87 -1.52
N CYS A 337 16.42 -2.31 -2.50
CA CYS A 337 17.66 -2.87 -3.05
C CYS A 337 18.86 -2.77 -2.09
N SER A 338 18.75 -2.02 -0.99
CA SER A 338 19.85 -1.85 -0.01
C SER A 338 19.66 -2.72 1.24
N GLY A 339 18.42 -2.96 1.65
CA GLY A 339 18.15 -3.61 2.93
C GLY A 339 16.81 -4.34 3.05
N GLY A 340 16.02 -4.41 1.99
CA GLY A 340 14.71 -5.06 2.00
C GLY A 340 14.78 -6.58 2.17
N ARG A 341 13.66 -7.21 2.56
CA ARG A 341 13.57 -8.68 2.73
C ARG A 341 13.89 -9.42 1.42
N ASN A 342 13.34 -8.97 0.30
CA ASN A 342 13.62 -9.54 -1.02
C ASN A 342 15.13 -9.54 -1.33
N PHE A 343 15.79 -8.39 -1.16
CA PHE A 343 17.24 -8.24 -1.33
C PHE A 343 18.04 -9.20 -0.44
N ARG A 344 17.74 -9.24 0.88
CA ARG A 344 18.48 -10.08 1.84
C ARG A 344 18.33 -11.57 1.51
N CYS A 345 17.12 -12.02 1.18
CA CYS A 345 16.87 -13.42 0.84
C CYS A 345 17.59 -13.82 -0.46
N ALA A 346 17.49 -13.00 -1.52
CA ALA A 346 18.19 -13.22 -2.78
C ALA A 346 19.72 -13.24 -2.61
N LYS A 347 20.27 -12.29 -1.85
CA LYS A 347 21.70 -12.25 -1.50
C LYS A 347 22.15 -13.54 -0.82
N MET A 348 21.41 -13.96 0.20
CA MET A 348 21.78 -15.13 0.98
C MET A 348 21.62 -16.44 0.20
N ALA A 349 20.64 -16.52 -0.71
CA ALA A 349 20.45 -17.66 -1.60
C ALA A 349 21.70 -17.88 -2.47
N VAL A 350 22.23 -16.82 -3.09
CA VAL A 350 23.47 -16.87 -3.88
C VAL A 350 24.68 -17.25 -3.01
N GLN A 351 24.83 -16.64 -1.84
CA GLN A 351 25.95 -16.92 -0.94
C GLN A 351 25.97 -18.37 -0.43
N LYS A 352 24.79 -18.95 -0.18
CA LYS A 352 24.63 -20.33 0.30
C LYS A 352 24.56 -21.36 -0.84
N GLY A 353 24.41 -20.93 -2.09
CA GLY A 353 24.23 -21.83 -3.24
C GLY A 353 22.92 -22.63 -3.19
N ILE A 354 21.86 -22.03 -2.67
CA ILE A 354 20.52 -22.62 -2.54
C ILE A 354 19.48 -21.70 -3.21
N SER A 355 18.25 -22.18 -3.41
CA SER A 355 17.19 -21.32 -3.98
C SER A 355 16.70 -20.28 -2.98
N VAL A 356 16.01 -19.26 -3.48
CA VAL A 356 15.34 -18.25 -2.66
C VAL A 356 14.23 -18.88 -1.82
N GLN A 357 13.51 -19.86 -2.37
CA GLN A 357 12.43 -20.58 -1.71
C GLN A 357 12.96 -21.42 -0.53
N GLU A 358 14.16 -21.98 -0.63
CA GLU A 358 14.83 -22.65 0.49
C GLU A 358 15.22 -21.66 1.60
N VAL A 359 15.70 -20.46 1.22
CA VAL A 359 15.98 -19.37 2.18
C VAL A 359 14.72 -18.93 2.92
N GLU A 360 13.59 -18.75 2.23
CA GLU A 360 12.32 -18.37 2.85
C GLU A 360 11.89 -19.36 3.93
N LYS A 361 12.01 -20.67 3.66
CA LYS A 361 11.69 -21.72 4.63
C LYS A 361 12.57 -21.66 5.87
N GLN A 362 13.87 -21.39 5.69
CA GLN A 362 14.86 -21.41 6.77
C GLN A 362 14.81 -20.13 7.64
N GLU A 363 14.73 -18.96 7.03
CA GLU A 363 14.93 -17.68 7.74
C GLU A 363 13.64 -16.94 8.08
N LEU A 364 12.55 -17.23 7.36
CA LEU A 364 11.28 -16.49 7.50
C LEU A 364 10.17 -17.34 8.13
N ASN A 365 10.51 -18.48 8.74
CA ASN A 365 9.57 -19.41 9.36
C ASN A 365 8.39 -19.76 8.44
N GLY A 366 8.66 -19.89 7.12
CA GLY A 366 7.65 -20.21 6.10
C GLY A 366 6.86 -19.02 5.55
N GLN A 367 7.15 -17.78 5.95
CA GLN A 367 6.56 -16.60 5.30
C GLN A 367 7.20 -16.37 3.92
N LYS A 368 6.37 -16.39 2.87
CA LYS A 368 6.80 -16.04 1.51
C LYS A 368 7.11 -14.54 1.37
N ILE A 369 8.16 -14.19 0.64
CA ILE A 369 8.41 -12.80 0.25
C ILE A 369 7.58 -12.46 -0.99
N GLN A 370 7.15 -11.21 -1.11
CA GLN A 370 6.27 -10.80 -2.21
C GLN A 370 6.98 -10.77 -3.57
N GLY A 371 8.30 -10.58 -3.60
CA GLY A 371 9.05 -10.41 -4.83
C GLY A 371 9.05 -11.63 -5.74
N THR A 372 9.08 -12.84 -5.16
CA THR A 372 9.07 -14.10 -5.93
C THR A 372 7.75 -14.28 -6.66
N THR A 373 6.64 -14.10 -5.96
CA THR A 373 5.29 -14.13 -6.55
C THR A 373 5.08 -13.02 -7.57
N THR A 374 5.55 -11.79 -7.29
CA THR A 374 5.41 -10.68 -8.24
C THR A 374 6.21 -10.95 -9.54
N ALA A 375 7.40 -11.55 -9.44
CA ALA A 375 8.20 -11.90 -10.61
C ALA A 375 7.51 -12.95 -11.50
N GLU A 376 6.94 -13.99 -10.88
CA GLU A 376 6.17 -15.04 -11.57
C GLU A 376 4.93 -14.48 -12.27
N GLU A 377 4.14 -13.67 -11.55
CA GLU A 377 2.92 -13.04 -12.05
C GLU A 377 3.20 -12.09 -13.22
N VAL A 378 4.19 -11.20 -13.07
CA VAL A 378 4.56 -10.23 -14.11
C VAL A 378 5.13 -10.95 -15.33
N ASN A 379 6.03 -11.92 -15.15
CA ASN A 379 6.61 -12.63 -16.29
C ASN A 379 5.55 -13.49 -17.02
N SER A 380 4.63 -14.14 -16.31
CA SER A 380 3.51 -14.88 -16.93
C SER A 380 2.65 -13.96 -17.79
N PHE A 381 2.35 -12.75 -17.32
CA PHE A 381 1.59 -11.74 -18.07
C PHE A 381 2.32 -11.22 -19.31
N LEU A 382 3.64 -11.02 -19.21
CA LEU A 382 4.49 -10.63 -20.33
C LEU A 382 4.61 -11.74 -21.37
N LYS A 383 4.79 -12.99 -20.93
CA LYS A 383 4.85 -14.19 -21.77
C LYS A 383 3.59 -14.39 -22.58
N ALA A 384 2.41 -14.23 -21.96
CA ALA A 384 1.13 -14.30 -22.65
C ALA A 384 0.97 -13.25 -23.77
N ARG A 385 1.80 -12.20 -23.78
CA ARG A 385 1.81 -11.12 -24.78
C ARG A 385 3.03 -11.16 -25.72
N GLY A 386 3.94 -12.11 -25.54
CA GLY A 386 5.19 -12.17 -26.29
C GLY A 386 6.13 -10.99 -26.02
N LEU A 387 6.06 -10.40 -24.82
CA LEU A 387 6.84 -9.20 -24.43
C LEU A 387 8.03 -9.53 -23.52
N GLU A 388 8.39 -10.79 -23.31
CA GLU A 388 9.49 -11.17 -22.41
C GLU A 388 10.84 -10.53 -22.80
N SER A 389 11.10 -10.40 -24.11
CA SER A 389 12.31 -9.75 -24.65
C SER A 389 12.35 -8.24 -24.41
N GLU A 390 11.19 -7.62 -24.17
CA GLU A 390 11.07 -6.18 -23.92
C GLU A 390 11.29 -5.81 -22.44
N TYR A 391 11.32 -6.82 -21.56
CA TYR A 391 11.51 -6.70 -20.11
C TYR A 391 12.57 -7.70 -19.62
N PRO A 392 13.81 -7.61 -20.14
CA PRO A 392 14.85 -8.61 -19.93
C PRO A 392 15.23 -8.81 -18.46
N LEU A 393 15.24 -7.77 -17.62
CA LEU A 393 15.57 -7.91 -16.20
C LEU A 393 14.46 -8.63 -15.44
N PHE A 394 13.20 -8.25 -15.62
CA PHE A 394 12.07 -8.96 -14.99
C PHE A 394 12.02 -10.43 -15.43
N THR A 395 12.23 -10.71 -16.71
CA THR A 395 12.30 -12.07 -17.25
C THR A 395 13.49 -12.85 -16.68
N ALA A 396 14.68 -12.24 -16.60
CA ALA A 396 15.87 -12.88 -16.04
C ALA A 396 15.68 -13.24 -14.55
N VAL A 397 15.06 -12.35 -13.76
CA VAL A 397 14.76 -12.66 -12.35
C VAL A 397 13.86 -13.88 -12.24
N ASN A 398 12.79 -13.96 -13.04
CA ASN A 398 11.89 -15.12 -13.02
C ASN A 398 12.62 -16.41 -13.44
N ALA A 399 13.41 -16.36 -14.51
CA ALA A 399 14.19 -17.51 -14.98
C ALA A 399 15.19 -18.02 -13.92
N ILE A 400 15.86 -17.13 -13.18
CA ILE A 400 16.77 -17.49 -12.09
C ILE A 400 15.99 -18.13 -10.93
N LEU A 401 14.84 -17.58 -10.56
CA LEU A 401 13.99 -18.14 -9.49
C LEU A 401 13.48 -19.55 -9.80
N ASN A 402 13.29 -19.87 -11.08
CA ASN A 402 12.84 -21.17 -11.58
C ASN A 402 14.00 -22.14 -11.90
N GLY A 403 15.25 -21.69 -11.79
CA GLY A 403 16.43 -22.50 -12.14
C GLY A 403 16.66 -22.68 -13.65
N GLU A 404 16.00 -21.87 -14.48
CA GLU A 404 16.13 -21.85 -15.94
C GLU A 404 17.32 -21.01 -16.42
N ALA A 405 17.81 -20.10 -15.57
CA ALA A 405 19.01 -19.29 -15.78
C ALA A 405 19.85 -19.19 -14.49
N GLN A 406 21.11 -18.79 -14.63
CA GLN A 406 22.02 -18.54 -13.51
C GLN A 406 22.22 -17.05 -13.29
N VAL A 407 22.63 -16.67 -12.07
CA VAL A 407 22.96 -15.27 -11.74
C VAL A 407 24.03 -14.70 -12.67
N ASP A 408 24.99 -15.53 -13.10
CA ASP A 408 26.07 -15.14 -14.00
C ASP A 408 25.59 -14.79 -15.42
N ASP A 409 24.35 -15.15 -15.79
CA ASP A 409 23.77 -14.85 -17.10
C ASP A 409 23.20 -13.43 -17.18
N ILE A 410 22.97 -12.76 -16.04
CA ILE A 410 22.32 -11.44 -15.96
C ILE A 410 22.92 -10.41 -16.95
N PRO A 411 24.25 -10.19 -17.01
CA PRO A 411 24.82 -9.16 -17.90
C PRO A 411 24.52 -9.39 -19.38
N THR A 412 24.48 -10.66 -19.80
CA THR A 412 24.15 -11.05 -21.16
C THR A 412 22.65 -10.88 -21.43
N LEU A 413 21.81 -11.29 -20.47
CA LEU A 413 20.35 -11.22 -20.60
C LEU A 413 19.83 -9.78 -20.69
N ILE A 414 20.52 -8.81 -20.07
CA ILE A 414 20.10 -7.40 -20.04
C ILE A 414 20.96 -6.50 -20.95
N GLN A 415 21.78 -7.06 -21.84
CA GLN A 415 22.76 -6.30 -22.62
C GLN A 415 22.14 -5.17 -23.45
N ASP A 416 20.91 -5.36 -23.96
CA ASP A 416 20.23 -4.42 -24.84
C ASP A 416 19.24 -3.47 -24.11
N SER A 417 19.37 -3.32 -22.78
CA SER A 417 18.39 -2.64 -21.88
C SER A 417 18.59 -1.16 -21.57
#